data_AF-A0A260ZP99-F1
#
_entry.id   AF-A0A260ZP99-F1
#
_cell.length_a   1.000
_cell.length_b   1.000
_cell.length_c   1.000
_cell.angle_alpha   90.00
_cell.angle_beta   90.00
_cell.angle_gamma   90.00
#
_symmetry.space_group_name_H-M   'P 1'
#
loop_
_entity.id
_entity.type
_entity.pdbx_description
1 polymer ?
#
loop_
_entity_poly.entity_id
_entity_poly.type
_entity_poly.pdbx_seq_one_letter_code
_entity_poly.pdbx_strand_id
1 'polypeptide(L)'
;MHAATPFNTDRPIPVQYYANELNRYVQGIVPNASKEQIKTIEGIATNVKLSHAQSQQDLMSRINEFKEKMEQRERENAELKAELNRLDKKFEHMEIEKNLYEFSLVTNDEYENYISNLKDQFKEKIEGVKIERDDFKRQCSDSSEKMKKLENHVSHLEETVKNLGKQLKHHELASVHTPGNIKHDCREGNTEFLAKDDVKKREDLEDPEKQKLRAENANLQRINRCAEKKIDMLNETIEAMKKKIGRKH
;
A
#
# COMPACT_ATOMS: atom_id res chain seq x y z
N MET A 1 -68.25 -60.45 34.22
CA MET A 1 -67.33 -60.22 33.08
C MET A 1 -67.14 -58.74 32.90
N HIS A 2 -65.91 -58.23 33.01
CA HIS A 2 -65.62 -56.83 32.71
C HIS A 2 -65.62 -56.61 31.19
N ALA A 3 -66.27 -55.54 30.73
CA ALA A 3 -66.18 -55.10 29.34
C ALA A 3 -64.77 -54.53 29.07
N ALA A 4 -64.24 -54.78 27.87
CA ALA A 4 -62.95 -54.22 27.45
C ALA A 4 -63.00 -52.70 27.47
N THR A 5 -61.93 -52.06 27.98
CA THR A 5 -61.80 -50.60 27.93
C THR A 5 -61.80 -50.14 26.47
N PRO A 6 -62.72 -49.26 26.03
CA PRO A 6 -62.79 -48.84 24.64
C PRO A 6 -61.63 -47.91 24.29
N PHE A 7 -61.17 -47.97 23.03
CA PHE A 7 -60.21 -47.00 22.52
C PHE A 7 -60.79 -45.59 22.50
N ASN A 8 -59.97 -44.60 22.87
CA ASN A 8 -60.32 -43.19 22.90
C ASN A 8 -59.15 -42.37 22.33
N THR A 9 -59.43 -41.53 21.33
CA THR A 9 -58.45 -40.66 20.65
C THR A 9 -57.99 -39.48 21.50
N ASP A 10 -58.84 -38.97 22.39
CA ASP A 10 -58.54 -37.81 23.25
C ASP A 10 -57.65 -38.20 24.43
N ARG A 11 -57.70 -39.48 24.82
CA ARG A 11 -56.87 -40.05 25.88
C ARG A 11 -56.36 -41.44 25.47
N PRO A 12 -55.45 -41.51 24.49
CA PRO A 12 -55.02 -42.77 23.92
C PRO A 12 -54.25 -43.58 24.96
N ILE A 13 -54.73 -44.80 25.18
CA ILE A 13 -54.04 -45.79 26.00
C ILE A 13 -53.01 -46.50 25.11
N PRO A 14 -51.77 -46.73 25.58
CA PRO A 14 -50.72 -47.35 24.79
C PRO A 14 -51.12 -48.72 24.23
N VAL A 15 -50.62 -49.05 23.03
CA VAL A 15 -50.86 -50.35 22.35
C VAL A 15 -50.54 -51.53 23.27
N GLN A 16 -49.50 -51.41 24.08
CA GLN A 16 -49.05 -52.44 25.02
C GLN A 16 -50.13 -52.83 26.03
N TYR A 17 -50.97 -51.87 26.46
CA TYR A 17 -52.07 -52.15 27.37
C TYR A 17 -53.09 -53.10 26.73
N TYR A 18 -53.58 -52.76 25.53
CA TYR A 18 -54.57 -53.57 24.83
C TYR A 18 -53.99 -54.92 24.39
N ALA A 19 -52.71 -54.97 24.01
CA ALA A 19 -52.03 -56.21 23.65
C ALA A 19 -51.91 -57.17 24.85
N ASN A 20 -51.57 -56.63 26.03
CA ASN A 20 -51.52 -57.42 27.26
C ASN A 20 -52.91 -57.88 27.69
N GLU A 21 -53.93 -57.05 27.53
CA GLU A 21 -55.32 -57.41 27.79
C GLU A 21 -55.79 -58.54 26.85
N LEU A 22 -55.47 -58.45 25.56
CA LEU A 22 -55.76 -59.48 24.58
C LEU A 22 -55.09 -60.80 24.93
N ASN A 23 -53.80 -60.77 25.25
CA ASN A 23 -53.05 -61.96 25.67
C ASN A 23 -53.67 -62.63 26.89
N ARG A 24 -54.08 -61.86 27.90
CA ARG A 24 -54.74 -62.37 29.10
C ARG A 24 -56.06 -63.07 28.79
N TYR A 25 -56.89 -62.49 27.92
CA TYR A 25 -58.16 -63.10 27.52
C TYR A 25 -57.91 -64.37 26.71
N VAL A 26 -57.04 -64.34 25.70
CA VAL A 26 -56.77 -65.49 24.83
C VAL A 26 -56.17 -66.68 25.60
N GLN A 27 -55.25 -66.43 26.54
CA GLN A 27 -54.61 -67.50 27.34
C GLN A 27 -55.57 -68.22 28.31
N GLY A 28 -56.69 -67.59 28.70
CA GLY A 28 -57.64 -68.15 29.66
C GLY A 28 -58.86 -68.86 29.08
N ILE A 29 -59.00 -68.91 27.76
CA ILE A 29 -60.30 -69.19 27.09
C ILE A 29 -60.32 -70.49 26.27
N VAL A 30 -59.17 -71.14 26.02
CA VAL A 30 -59.11 -72.33 25.16
C VAL A 30 -59.54 -73.61 25.93
N PRO A 31 -60.44 -74.48 25.37
CA PRO A 31 -61.00 -74.47 24.00
C PRO A 31 -62.50 -74.12 23.86
N ASN A 32 -63.27 -73.93 24.93
CA ASN A 32 -64.74 -73.77 24.85
C ASN A 32 -65.21 -72.32 25.03
N ALA A 33 -64.65 -71.41 24.24
CA ALA A 33 -64.98 -69.98 24.30
C ALA A 33 -66.47 -69.70 24.00
N SER A 34 -67.15 -68.93 24.85
CA SER A 34 -68.50 -68.45 24.59
C SER A 34 -68.53 -67.37 23.50
N LYS A 35 -69.70 -67.13 22.90
CA LYS A 35 -69.87 -66.05 21.89
C LYS A 35 -69.52 -64.67 22.46
N GLU A 36 -69.84 -64.43 23.73
CA GLU A 36 -69.54 -63.19 24.44
C GLU A 36 -68.04 -63.02 24.69
N GLN A 37 -67.33 -64.13 24.96
CA GLN A 37 -65.87 -64.15 25.08
C GLN A 37 -65.22 -63.80 23.74
N ILE A 38 -65.70 -64.38 22.64
CA ILE A 38 -65.23 -64.08 21.28
C ILE A 38 -65.45 -62.59 20.96
N LYS A 39 -66.65 -62.07 21.21
CA LYS A 39 -66.97 -60.64 20.99
C LYS A 39 -66.08 -59.70 21.81
N THR A 40 -65.71 -60.11 23.03
CA THR A 40 -64.79 -59.35 23.87
C THR A 40 -63.38 -59.34 23.29
N ILE A 41 -62.87 -60.49 22.83
CA ILE A 41 -61.57 -60.62 22.17
C ILE A 41 -61.51 -59.76 20.90
N GLU A 42 -62.55 -59.78 20.07
CA GLU A 42 -62.66 -58.95 18.86
C GLU A 42 -62.65 -57.45 19.18
N GLY A 43 -63.33 -57.04 20.25
CA GLY A 43 -63.31 -55.66 20.75
C GLY A 43 -61.90 -55.22 21.16
N ILE A 44 -61.18 -56.03 21.94
CA ILE A 44 -59.81 -55.73 22.36
C ILE A 44 -58.87 -55.69 21.14
N ALA A 45 -58.99 -56.64 20.20
CA ALA A 45 -58.18 -56.66 18.98
C ALA A 45 -58.41 -55.41 18.12
N THR A 46 -59.64 -54.90 18.07
CA THR A 46 -59.96 -53.63 17.41
C THR A 46 -59.27 -52.46 18.10
N ASN A 47 -59.28 -52.41 19.43
CA ASN A 47 -58.60 -51.36 20.20
C ASN A 47 -57.08 -51.40 20.01
N VAL A 48 -56.45 -52.58 19.92
CA VAL A 48 -55.02 -52.73 19.57
C VAL A 48 -54.73 -52.05 18.22
N LYS A 49 -55.54 -52.35 17.19
CA LYS A 49 -55.36 -51.79 15.84
C LYS A 49 -55.51 -50.27 15.83
N LEU A 50 -56.55 -49.74 16.50
CA LEU A 50 -56.81 -48.30 16.56
C LEU A 50 -55.70 -47.55 17.31
N SER A 51 -55.27 -48.06 18.48
CA SER A 51 -54.17 -47.49 19.25
C SER A 51 -52.84 -47.51 18.47
N HIS A 52 -52.59 -48.58 17.71
CA HIS A 52 -51.40 -48.67 16.88
C HIS A 52 -51.41 -47.68 15.73
N ALA A 53 -52.54 -47.55 15.03
CA ALA A 53 -52.70 -46.58 13.95
C ALA A 53 -52.49 -45.13 14.45
N GLN A 54 -53.08 -44.77 15.59
CA GLN A 54 -52.87 -43.46 16.20
C GLN A 54 -51.40 -43.23 16.55
N SER A 55 -50.75 -44.21 17.20
CA SER A 55 -49.33 -44.12 17.57
C SER A 55 -48.43 -43.92 16.34
N GLN A 56 -48.73 -44.61 15.23
CA GLN A 56 -48.00 -44.43 13.98
C GLN A 56 -48.21 -43.04 13.38
N GLN A 57 -49.44 -42.51 13.39
CA GLN A 57 -49.75 -41.18 12.88
C GLN A 57 -49.04 -40.08 13.69
N ASP A 58 -49.04 -40.18 15.02
CA ASP A 58 -48.34 -39.23 15.89
C ASP A 58 -46.83 -39.26 15.65
N LEU A 59 -46.27 -40.47 15.45
CA LEU A 59 -44.85 -40.66 15.17
C LEU A 59 -44.47 -40.07 13.81
N MET A 60 -45.26 -40.31 12.77
CA MET A 60 -45.05 -39.71 11.44
C MET A 60 -45.12 -38.18 11.49
N SER A 61 -46.09 -37.63 12.23
CA SER A 61 -46.24 -36.18 12.38
C SER A 61 -45.01 -35.56 13.05
N ARG A 62 -44.49 -36.19 14.12
CA ARG A 62 -43.24 -35.77 14.78
C ARG A 62 -42.01 -35.88 13.88
N ILE A 63 -41.90 -36.95 13.09
CA ILE A 63 -40.79 -37.13 12.14
C ILE A 63 -40.80 -36.00 11.10
N ASN A 64 -41.98 -35.65 10.57
CA ASN A 64 -42.11 -34.56 9.61
C ASN A 64 -41.72 -33.21 10.24
N GLU A 65 -42.19 -32.92 11.46
CA GLU A 65 -41.81 -31.70 12.19
C GLU A 65 -40.29 -31.61 12.41
N PHE A 66 -39.64 -32.71 12.79
CA PHE A 66 -38.19 -32.74 12.96
C PHE A 66 -37.45 -32.54 11.63
N LYS A 67 -37.97 -33.11 10.53
CA LYS A 67 -37.39 -32.93 9.21
C LYS A 67 -37.45 -31.48 8.76
N GLU A 68 -38.59 -30.82 8.94
CA GLU A 68 -38.76 -29.40 8.62
C GLU A 68 -37.82 -28.51 9.46
N LYS A 69 -37.67 -28.79 10.76
CA LYS A 69 -36.73 -28.08 11.63
C LYS A 69 -35.28 -28.27 11.21
N MET A 70 -34.90 -29.48 10.76
CA MET A 70 -33.57 -29.75 10.23
C MET A 70 -33.30 -28.97 8.96
N GLU A 71 -34.22 -29.00 8.00
CA GLU A 71 -34.09 -28.24 6.75
C GLU A 71 -34.00 -26.72 7.01
N GLN A 72 -34.75 -26.21 7.99
CA GLN A 72 -34.66 -24.80 8.39
C GLN A 72 -33.29 -24.46 9.00
N ARG A 73 -32.77 -25.30 9.90
CA ARG A 73 -31.43 -25.16 10.48
C ARG A 73 -30.33 -25.18 9.41
N GLU A 74 -30.47 -26.04 8.41
CA GLU A 74 -29.52 -26.12 7.30
C GLU A 74 -29.50 -24.84 6.46
N ARG A 75 -30.68 -24.23 6.20
CA ARG A 75 -30.79 -22.93 5.54
C ARG A 75 -30.12 -21.82 6.36
N GLU A 76 -30.45 -21.72 7.66
CA GLU A 76 -29.85 -20.72 8.57
C GLU A 76 -28.31 -20.86 8.63
N ASN A 77 -27.81 -22.09 8.68
CA ASN A 77 -26.37 -22.34 8.72
C ASN A 77 -25.68 -21.95 7.39
N ALA A 78 -26.35 -22.17 6.25
CA ALA A 78 -25.85 -21.73 4.95
C ALA A 78 -25.79 -20.19 4.85
N GLU A 79 -26.82 -19.49 5.37
CA GLU A 79 -26.84 -18.02 5.44
C GLU A 79 -25.75 -17.47 6.35
N LEU A 80 -25.57 -18.03 7.55
CA LEU A 80 -24.51 -17.63 8.47
C LEU A 80 -23.11 -17.82 7.88
N LYS A 81 -22.87 -18.94 7.17
CA LYS A 81 -21.60 -19.16 6.45
C LYS A 81 -21.39 -18.13 5.33
N ALA A 82 -22.46 -17.73 4.64
CA ALA A 82 -22.36 -16.70 3.61
C ALA A 82 -22.02 -15.32 4.22
N GLU A 83 -22.63 -14.96 5.34
CA GLU A 83 -22.32 -13.70 6.02
C GLU A 83 -20.90 -13.68 6.61
N LEU A 84 -20.44 -14.81 7.17
CA LEU A 84 -19.06 -14.95 7.65
C LEU A 84 -18.05 -14.70 6.51
N ASN A 85 -18.23 -15.35 5.36
CA ASN A 85 -17.38 -15.14 4.19
C ASN A 85 -17.42 -13.70 3.68
N ARG A 86 -18.57 -13.02 3.81
CA ARG A 86 -18.72 -11.61 3.42
C ARG A 86 -17.93 -10.70 4.37
N LEU A 87 -17.96 -11.00 5.66
CA LEU A 87 -17.26 -10.25 6.69
C LEU A 87 -15.74 -10.43 6.57
N ASP A 88 -15.26 -11.65 6.32
CA ASP A 88 -13.84 -11.94 6.09
C ASP A 88 -13.28 -11.11 4.92
N LYS A 89 -14.00 -11.08 3.79
CA LYS A 89 -13.63 -10.24 2.64
C LYS A 89 -13.61 -8.75 2.97
N LYS A 90 -14.50 -8.29 3.85
CA LYS A 90 -14.53 -6.89 4.30
C LYS A 90 -13.31 -6.59 5.17
N PHE A 91 -12.89 -7.51 6.03
CA PHE A 91 -11.66 -7.38 6.82
C PHE A 91 -10.42 -7.31 5.94
N GLU A 92 -10.29 -8.22 4.96
CA GLU A 92 -9.20 -8.19 3.98
C GLU A 92 -9.13 -6.85 3.24
N HIS A 93 -10.28 -6.31 2.82
CA HIS A 93 -10.33 -5.02 2.15
C HIS A 93 -9.88 -3.86 3.05
N MET A 94 -10.35 -3.83 4.31
CA MET A 94 -9.94 -2.80 5.28
C MET A 94 -8.44 -2.87 5.58
N GLU A 95 -7.86 -4.07 5.65
CA GLU A 95 -6.42 -4.25 5.85
C GLU A 95 -5.63 -3.69 4.66
N ILE A 96 -6.10 -3.94 3.43
CA ILE A 96 -5.49 -3.36 2.23
C ILE A 96 -5.58 -1.83 2.26
N GLU A 97 -6.73 -1.26 2.58
CA GLU A 97 -6.90 0.20 2.67
C GLU A 97 -5.98 0.82 3.72
N LYS A 98 -5.92 0.22 4.92
CA LYS A 98 -5.01 0.67 5.98
C LYS A 98 -3.56 0.70 5.51
N ASN A 99 -3.10 -0.37 4.87
CA ASN A 99 -1.72 -0.46 4.36
C ASN A 99 -1.43 0.59 3.28
N LEU A 100 -2.41 0.92 2.43
CA LEU A 100 -2.28 1.99 1.44
C LEU A 100 -2.17 3.36 2.09
N TYR A 101 -2.99 3.64 3.11
CA TYR A 101 -2.91 4.90 3.86
C TYR A 101 -1.56 5.05 4.57
N GLU A 102 -1.09 4.02 5.27
CA GLU A 102 0.22 4.03 5.94
C GLU A 102 1.36 4.27 4.94
N PHE A 103 1.33 3.59 3.79
CA PHE A 103 2.31 3.80 2.73
C PHE A 103 2.30 5.25 2.19
N SER A 104 1.11 5.80 1.96
CA SER A 104 0.97 7.19 1.48
C SER A 104 1.51 8.21 2.49
N LEU A 105 1.32 7.97 3.79
CA LEU A 105 1.78 8.86 4.84
C LEU A 105 3.32 8.89 4.88
N VAL A 106 3.95 7.72 4.90
CA VAL A 106 5.42 7.61 4.88
C VAL A 106 6.00 8.25 3.62
N THR A 107 5.38 8.01 2.46
CA THR A 107 5.84 8.57 1.18
C THR A 107 5.73 10.11 1.17
N ASN A 108 4.66 10.66 1.76
CA ASN A 108 4.51 12.12 1.89
C ASN A 108 5.59 12.71 2.79
N ASP A 109 5.88 12.09 3.93
CA ASP A 109 6.94 12.56 4.84
C ASP A 109 8.32 12.53 4.14
N GLU A 110 8.61 11.50 3.35
CA GLU A 110 9.82 11.40 2.55
C GLU A 110 9.91 12.54 1.50
N TYR A 111 8.81 12.85 0.82
CA TYR A 111 8.77 13.94 -0.16
C TYR A 111 8.95 15.32 0.50
N GLU A 112 8.29 15.57 1.64
CA GLU A 112 8.44 16.84 2.37
C GLU A 112 9.88 17.03 2.87
N ASN A 113 10.50 15.96 3.37
CA ASN A 113 11.91 15.97 3.76
C ASN A 113 12.83 16.24 2.56
N TYR A 114 12.58 15.60 1.42
CA TYR A 114 13.36 15.82 0.19
C TYR A 114 13.23 17.27 -0.32
N ILE A 115 12.01 17.82 -0.35
CA ILE A 115 11.75 19.20 -0.76
C ILE A 115 12.44 20.18 0.18
N SER A 116 12.40 19.93 1.50
CA SER A 116 13.07 20.77 2.50
C SER A 116 14.59 20.77 2.30
N ASN A 117 15.20 19.59 2.13
CA ASN A 117 16.63 19.48 1.85
C ASN A 117 17.04 20.21 0.55
N LEU A 118 16.24 20.10 -0.51
CA LEU A 118 16.50 20.85 -1.74
C LEU A 118 16.45 22.37 -1.52
N LYS A 119 15.47 22.87 -0.76
CA LYS A 119 15.36 24.30 -0.45
C LYS A 119 16.61 24.81 0.28
N ASP A 120 17.11 24.04 1.24
CA ASP A 120 18.31 24.39 1.99
C ASP A 120 19.55 24.41 1.09
N GLN A 121 19.73 23.38 0.26
CA GLN A 121 20.83 23.34 -0.73
C GLN A 121 20.79 24.52 -1.71
N PHE A 122 19.61 24.86 -2.23
CA PHE A 122 19.46 26.01 -3.12
C PHE A 122 19.79 27.33 -2.39
N LYS A 123 19.36 27.46 -1.13
CA LYS A 123 19.64 28.65 -0.32
C LYS A 123 21.14 28.83 -0.08
N GLU A 124 21.83 27.76 0.31
CA GLU A 124 23.29 27.76 0.49
C GLU A 124 24.02 28.12 -0.81
N LYS A 125 23.61 27.51 -1.94
CA LYS A 125 24.23 27.79 -3.24
C LYS A 125 24.02 29.23 -3.69
N ILE A 126 22.83 29.80 -3.48
CA ILE A 126 22.56 31.21 -3.78
C ILE A 126 23.44 32.13 -2.92
N GLU A 127 23.61 31.81 -1.65
CA GLU A 127 24.43 32.61 -0.75
C GLU A 127 25.92 32.55 -1.13
N GLY A 128 26.42 31.35 -1.48
CA GLY A 128 27.78 31.19 -2.02
C GLY A 128 28.02 32.04 -3.28
N VAL A 129 27.09 31.98 -4.24
CA VAL A 129 27.19 32.77 -5.49
C VAL A 129 27.11 34.28 -5.23
N LYS A 130 26.38 34.74 -4.22
CA LYS A 130 26.39 36.16 -3.83
C LYS A 130 27.76 36.59 -3.33
N ILE A 131 28.37 35.80 -2.45
CA ILE A 131 29.70 36.09 -1.90
C ILE A 131 30.73 36.17 -3.03
N GLU A 132 30.76 35.16 -3.92
CA GLU A 132 31.68 35.13 -5.07
C GLU A 132 31.52 36.35 -5.98
N ARG A 133 30.27 36.74 -6.26
CA ARG A 133 29.96 37.93 -7.07
C ARG A 133 30.41 39.22 -6.41
N ASP A 134 30.21 39.36 -5.09
CA ASP A 134 30.63 40.54 -4.36
C ASP A 134 32.15 40.65 -4.28
N ASP A 135 32.86 39.54 -4.11
CA ASP A 135 34.32 39.49 -4.16
C ASP A 135 34.85 39.84 -5.55
N PHE A 136 34.25 39.28 -6.61
CA PHE A 136 34.61 39.64 -7.98
C PHE A 136 34.40 41.13 -8.26
N LYS A 137 33.29 41.71 -7.78
CA LYS A 137 33.00 43.14 -7.91
C LYS A 137 34.06 44.01 -7.22
N ARG A 138 34.55 43.60 -6.03
CA ARG A 138 35.66 44.28 -5.35
C ARG A 138 36.94 44.20 -6.17
N GLN A 139 37.31 43.01 -6.66
CA GLN A 139 38.50 42.82 -7.49
C GLN A 139 38.48 43.66 -8.77
N CYS A 140 37.32 43.78 -9.44
CA CYS A 140 37.16 44.67 -10.58
C CYS A 140 37.36 46.14 -10.21
N SER A 141 36.86 46.57 -9.05
CA SER A 141 37.01 47.95 -8.56
C SER A 141 38.48 48.26 -8.26
N ASP A 142 39.17 47.38 -7.56
CA ASP A 142 40.61 47.50 -7.25
C ASP A 142 41.44 47.55 -8.53
N SER A 143 41.11 46.71 -9.51
CA SER A 143 41.77 46.69 -10.81
C SER A 143 41.53 47.97 -11.60
N SER A 144 40.31 48.52 -11.55
CA SER A 144 39.97 49.80 -12.16
C SER A 144 40.77 50.95 -11.57
N GLU A 145 40.94 50.99 -10.24
CA GLU A 145 41.79 52.00 -9.60
C GLU A 145 43.26 51.88 -9.99
N LYS A 146 43.78 50.65 -10.08
CA LYS A 146 45.16 50.41 -10.56
C LYS A 146 45.34 50.88 -12.00
N MET A 147 44.37 50.62 -12.88
CA MET A 147 44.39 51.12 -14.26
C MET A 147 44.45 52.64 -14.31
N LYS A 148 43.60 53.36 -13.55
CA LYS A 148 43.63 54.83 -13.48
C LYS A 148 44.99 55.38 -13.01
N LYS A 149 45.62 54.73 -12.03
CA LYS A 149 46.97 55.12 -11.57
C LYS A 149 48.01 54.93 -12.68
N LEU A 150 47.95 53.81 -13.41
CA LEU A 150 48.83 53.54 -14.54
C LEU A 150 48.61 54.53 -15.69
N GLU A 151 47.36 54.83 -16.04
CA GLU A 151 47.02 55.86 -17.05
C GLU A 151 47.64 57.21 -16.67
N ASN A 152 47.50 57.64 -15.42
CA ASN A 152 48.13 58.87 -14.93
C ASN A 152 49.66 58.83 -15.04
N HIS A 153 50.29 57.69 -14.69
CA HIS A 153 51.74 57.54 -14.84
C HIS A 153 52.17 57.62 -16.30
N VAL A 154 51.42 56.99 -17.23
CA VAL A 154 51.69 57.06 -18.67
C VAL A 154 51.58 58.49 -19.17
N SER A 155 50.51 59.23 -18.83
CA SER A 155 50.37 60.63 -19.21
C SER A 155 51.51 61.51 -18.70
N HIS A 156 51.98 61.27 -17.47
CA HIS A 156 53.13 62.00 -16.90
C HIS A 156 54.44 61.69 -17.64
N LEU A 157 54.66 60.42 -18.01
CA LEU A 157 55.81 60.01 -18.81
C LEU A 157 55.77 60.63 -20.21
N GLU A 158 54.61 60.64 -20.87
CA GLU A 158 54.43 61.28 -22.18
C GLU A 158 54.76 62.77 -22.13
N GLU A 159 54.32 63.49 -21.10
CA GLU A 159 54.65 64.90 -20.89
C GLU A 159 56.15 65.11 -20.64
N THR A 160 56.77 64.25 -19.82
CA THR A 160 58.21 64.27 -19.55
C THR A 160 59.01 64.06 -20.83
N VAL A 161 58.67 63.06 -21.63
CA VAL A 161 59.30 62.79 -22.94
C VAL A 161 59.12 63.97 -23.88
N LYS A 162 57.93 64.57 -23.95
CA LYS A 162 57.68 65.77 -24.77
C LYS A 162 58.54 66.96 -24.34
N ASN A 163 58.69 67.17 -23.04
CA ASN A 163 59.51 68.24 -22.49
C ASN A 163 61.01 68.01 -22.75
N LEU A 164 61.51 66.78 -22.55
CA LEU A 164 62.88 66.40 -22.92
C LEU A 164 63.14 66.55 -24.41
N GLY A 165 62.18 66.18 -25.27
CA GLY A 165 62.28 66.39 -26.72
C GLY A 165 62.38 67.86 -27.11
N LYS A 166 61.69 68.77 -26.39
CA LYS A 166 61.87 70.22 -26.57
C LYS A 166 63.27 70.66 -26.13
N GLN A 167 63.74 70.20 -24.97
CA GLN A 167 65.08 70.52 -24.46
C GLN A 167 66.18 70.07 -25.42
N LEU A 168 66.06 68.86 -26.01
CA LEU A 168 67.00 68.35 -27.01
C LEU A 168 67.05 69.26 -28.24
N LYS A 169 65.89 69.69 -28.76
CA LYS A 169 65.81 70.63 -29.90
C LYS A 169 66.42 71.99 -29.57
N HIS A 170 66.24 72.49 -28.35
CA HIS A 170 66.92 73.70 -27.88
C HIS A 170 68.44 73.52 -27.77
N HIS A 171 68.90 72.32 -27.40
CA HIS A 171 70.32 71.99 -27.30
C HIS A 171 70.97 71.74 -28.67
N GLU A 172 70.27 71.13 -29.63
CA GLU A 172 70.73 70.98 -31.02
C GLU A 172 70.84 72.33 -31.75
N LEU A 173 69.96 73.29 -31.46
CA LEU A 173 70.10 74.67 -31.95
C LEU A 173 71.22 75.45 -31.25
N ALA A 174 71.69 75.01 -30.07
CA ALA A 174 72.72 75.68 -29.27
C ALA A 174 74.11 75.02 -29.35
N SER A 175 74.25 73.82 -29.92
CA SER A 175 75.47 73.00 -29.79
C SER A 175 76.00 72.49 -31.13
N VAL A 176 76.66 73.38 -31.87
CA VAL A 176 77.82 72.99 -32.70
C VAL A 176 79.00 72.79 -31.73
N HIS A 177 79.17 71.57 -31.18
CA HIS A 177 80.45 70.93 -30.74
C HIS A 177 80.23 69.74 -29.77
N THR A 178 80.38 68.51 -30.32
CA THR A 178 80.87 67.21 -29.75
C THR A 178 80.35 66.60 -28.42
N PRO A 179 80.40 65.24 -28.31
CA PRO A 179 79.49 64.42 -27.48
C PRO A 179 80.10 63.90 -26.16
N GLY A 180 79.22 63.58 -25.19
CA GLY A 180 79.58 62.88 -23.95
C GLY A 180 78.48 61.94 -23.47
N ASN A 181 78.80 60.64 -23.46
CA ASN A 181 77.98 59.51 -23.02
C ASN A 181 77.38 59.68 -21.62
N ILE A 182 76.10 59.31 -21.45
CA ILE A 182 75.55 58.89 -20.16
C ILE A 182 74.74 57.61 -20.37
N LYS A 183 75.31 56.46 -19.98
CA LYS A 183 74.56 55.25 -19.67
C LYS A 183 74.22 55.31 -18.17
N HIS A 184 72.95 55.17 -17.82
CA HIS A 184 72.55 54.94 -16.43
C HIS A 184 71.64 53.73 -16.36
N ASP A 185 71.95 52.86 -15.41
CA ASP A 185 71.34 51.56 -15.12
C ASP A 185 69.84 51.62 -14.83
N CYS A 186 69.13 50.59 -15.26
CA CYS A 186 67.81 50.20 -14.75
C CYS A 186 67.82 48.70 -14.48
N ARG A 187 68.02 48.32 -13.23
CA ARG A 187 67.86 46.93 -12.76
C ARG A 187 67.18 46.97 -11.40
N GLU A 188 65.94 46.49 -11.34
CA GLU A 188 65.35 45.71 -10.23
C GLU A 188 63.82 45.60 -10.43
N GLY A 189 63.26 44.41 -10.18
CA GLY A 189 61.82 44.27 -9.93
C GLY A 189 61.10 43.02 -10.45
N ASN A 190 61.36 41.88 -9.81
CA ASN A 190 60.41 40.80 -9.48
C ASN A 190 59.70 39.99 -10.60
N THR A 191 60.20 38.77 -10.79
CA THR A 191 59.41 37.60 -11.22
C THR A 191 59.11 36.71 -10.01
N GLU A 192 57.85 36.58 -9.64
CA GLU A 192 57.36 35.41 -8.92
C GLU A 192 55.93 35.12 -9.38
N PHE A 193 55.83 34.26 -10.39
CA PHE A 193 54.59 33.80 -11.00
C PHE A 193 54.18 32.49 -10.31
N LEU A 194 52.91 32.44 -9.94
CA LEU A 194 52.22 31.40 -9.17
C LEU A 194 52.25 30.03 -9.84
N ALA A 195 52.45 28.98 -9.04
CA ALA A 195 51.91 27.65 -9.33
C ALA A 195 51.68 26.88 -8.01
N LYS A 196 50.42 26.71 -7.63
CA LYS A 196 49.96 25.66 -6.73
C LYS A 196 48.69 25.05 -7.33
N ASP A 197 48.89 23.99 -8.09
CA ASP A 197 47.83 23.06 -8.47
C ASP A 197 47.73 21.99 -7.37
N ASP A 198 46.67 22.06 -6.58
CA ASP A 198 46.27 20.97 -5.68
C ASP A 198 45.28 20.05 -6.42
N VAL A 199 45.79 18.91 -6.89
CA VAL A 199 45.00 17.81 -7.44
C VAL A 199 44.31 17.07 -6.29
N LYS A 200 43.01 17.34 -6.12
CA LYS A 200 42.11 16.59 -5.23
C LYS A 200 41.88 15.16 -5.76
N LYS A 201 42.01 14.20 -4.84
CA LYS A 201 41.70 12.77 -4.98
C LYS A 201 40.28 12.56 -5.54
N ARG A 202 40.17 11.75 -6.59
CA ARG A 202 38.90 11.16 -7.05
C ARG A 202 38.59 9.95 -6.15
N GLU A 203 37.46 10.01 -5.47
CA GLU A 203 36.77 8.84 -4.95
C GLU A 203 35.65 8.47 -5.94
N ASP A 204 35.50 7.17 -6.15
CA ASP A 204 34.59 6.55 -7.11
C ASP A 204 33.12 6.84 -6.75
N LEU A 205 32.56 7.91 -7.29
CA LEU A 205 31.13 8.19 -7.23
C LEU A 205 30.41 7.39 -8.33
N GLU A 206 29.61 6.41 -7.93
CA GLU A 206 28.68 5.71 -8.82
C GLU A 206 27.73 6.75 -9.46
N ASP A 207 27.60 6.67 -10.79
CA ASP A 207 26.86 7.64 -11.62
C ASP A 207 25.42 7.87 -11.08
N PRO A 208 25.06 9.09 -10.66
CA PRO A 208 23.73 9.42 -10.11
C PRO A 208 22.58 9.01 -11.03
N GLU A 209 22.83 8.97 -12.34
CA GLU A 209 21.87 8.56 -13.35
C GLU A 209 21.53 7.05 -13.24
N LYS A 210 22.51 6.21 -12.88
CA LYS A 210 22.29 4.78 -12.60
C LYS A 210 21.49 4.54 -11.33
N GLN A 211 21.67 5.36 -10.28
CA GLN A 211 20.85 5.25 -9.06
C GLN A 211 19.39 5.60 -9.33
N LYS A 212 19.15 6.67 -10.10
CA LYS A 212 17.79 7.06 -10.50
C LYS A 212 17.09 5.97 -11.32
N LEU A 213 17.78 5.39 -12.30
CA LEU A 213 17.25 4.28 -13.10
C LEU A 213 16.93 3.04 -12.25
N ARG A 214 17.77 2.69 -11.26
CA ARG A 214 17.47 1.57 -10.34
C ARG A 214 16.21 1.83 -9.51
N ALA A 215 16.02 3.06 -9.02
CA ALA A 215 14.85 3.44 -8.24
C ALA A 215 13.56 3.41 -9.08
N GLU A 216 13.60 3.96 -10.30
CA GLU A 216 12.47 3.93 -11.23
C GLU A 216 12.08 2.49 -11.62
N ASN A 217 13.07 1.62 -11.86
CA ASN A 217 12.84 0.23 -12.22
C ASN A 217 12.25 -0.58 -11.05
N ALA A 218 12.69 -0.31 -9.81
CA ALA A 218 12.09 -0.90 -8.61
C ALA A 218 10.63 -0.47 -8.41
N ASN A 219 10.30 0.79 -8.72
CA ASN A 219 8.94 1.30 -8.66
C ASN A 219 8.04 0.64 -9.73
N LEU A 220 8.51 0.54 -10.97
CA LEU A 220 7.82 -0.18 -12.05
C LEU A 220 7.53 -1.65 -11.69
N GLN A 221 8.50 -2.35 -11.09
CA GLN A 221 8.29 -3.73 -10.62
C GLN A 221 7.25 -3.85 -9.50
N ARG A 222 7.09 -2.83 -8.65
CA ARG A 222 6.02 -2.79 -7.65
C ARG A 222 4.66 -2.56 -8.30
N ILE A 223 4.58 -1.61 -9.24
CA ILE A 223 3.36 -1.31 -9.98
C ILE A 223 2.88 -2.55 -10.75
N ASN A 224 3.79 -3.24 -11.46
CA ASN A 224 3.45 -4.46 -12.21
C ASN A 224 2.92 -5.56 -11.28
N ARG A 225 3.56 -5.81 -10.13
CA ARG A 225 3.04 -6.78 -9.14
C ARG A 225 1.66 -6.42 -8.60
N CYS A 226 1.37 -5.12 -8.44
CA CYS A 226 0.05 -4.67 -8.02
C CYS A 226 -1.01 -4.88 -9.12
N ALA A 227 -0.63 -4.64 -10.38
CA ALA A 227 -1.49 -4.87 -11.53
C ALA A 227 -1.81 -6.37 -11.72
N GLU A 228 -0.82 -7.25 -11.59
CA GLU A 228 -1.00 -8.72 -11.65
C GLU A 228 -2.01 -9.20 -10.62
N LYS A 229 -1.89 -8.78 -9.35
CA LYS A 229 -2.86 -9.13 -8.30
C LYS A 229 -4.29 -8.65 -8.61
N LYS A 230 -4.43 -7.46 -9.20
CA LYS A 230 -5.75 -6.96 -9.63
C LYS A 230 -6.34 -7.80 -10.76
N ILE A 231 -5.52 -8.24 -11.70
CA ILE A 231 -5.94 -9.12 -12.79
C ILE A 231 -6.43 -10.47 -12.23
N ASP A 232 -5.70 -11.06 -11.29
CA ASP A 232 -6.09 -12.32 -10.65
C ASP A 232 -7.45 -12.21 -9.93
N MET A 233 -7.63 -11.15 -9.13
CA MET A 233 -8.91 -10.88 -8.46
C MET A 233 -10.09 -10.70 -9.43
N LEU A 234 -9.84 -10.03 -10.56
CA LEU A 234 -10.86 -9.86 -11.61
C LEU A 234 -11.21 -11.20 -12.26
N ASN A 235 -10.22 -12.04 -12.53
CA ASN A 235 -10.42 -13.37 -13.09
C ASN A 235 -11.23 -14.27 -12.14
N GLU A 236 -10.91 -14.27 -10.85
CA GLU A 236 -11.70 -15.01 -9.84
C GLU A 236 -13.15 -14.52 -9.77
N THR A 237 -13.34 -13.20 -9.85
CA THR A 237 -14.69 -12.60 -9.85
C THR A 237 -15.48 -13.01 -11.09
N ILE A 238 -14.84 -13.02 -12.27
CA ILE A 238 -15.44 -13.48 -13.52
C ILE A 238 -15.83 -14.96 -13.42
N GLU A 239 -14.98 -15.84 -12.89
CA GLU A 239 -15.29 -17.26 -12.73
C GLU A 239 -16.42 -17.50 -11.71
N ALA A 240 -16.47 -16.72 -10.63
CA ALA A 240 -17.57 -16.75 -9.68
C ALA A 240 -18.91 -16.33 -10.34
N MET A 241 -18.87 -15.33 -11.22
CA MET A 241 -20.05 -14.89 -11.98
C MET A 241 -20.49 -15.94 -13.01
N LYS A 242 -19.57 -16.56 -13.75
CA LYS A 242 -19.87 -17.66 -14.68
C LYS A 242 -20.54 -18.83 -13.97
N LYS A 243 -20.04 -19.24 -12.80
CA LYS A 243 -20.67 -20.29 -11.97
C LYS A 243 -22.08 -19.95 -11.51
N LYS A 244 -22.38 -18.67 -11.23
CA LYS A 244 -23.73 -18.22 -10.87
C LYS A 244 -24.70 -18.27 -12.06
N ILE A 245 -24.22 -17.93 -13.26
CA ILE A 245 -25.04 -17.96 -14.48
C ILE A 245 -25.31 -19.41 -14.91
N GLY A 246 -24.30 -20.28 -14.89
CA GLY A 246 -24.46 -21.70 -15.26
C GLY A 246 -25.32 -22.54 -14.31
N ARG A 247 -25.69 -22.03 -13.13
CA ARG A 247 -26.66 -22.68 -12.22
C ARG A 247 -28.10 -22.21 -12.42
N LYS A 248 -28.33 -21.19 -13.27
CA LYS A 248 -29.65 -20.62 -13.58
C LYS A 248 -30.24 -21.13 -14.91
N HIS A 249 -29.52 -22.00 -15.61
CA HIS A 249 -29.97 -22.76 -16.78
C HIS A 249 -29.86 -24.25 -16.47
#